data_AF-A0A7S0PP61-F1
#
_entry.id   AF-A0A7S0PP61-F1
#
_cell.length_a   1.000
_cell.length_b   1.000
_cell.length_c   1.000
_cell.angle_alpha   90.00
_cell.angle_beta   90.00
_cell.angle_gamma   90.00
#
_symmetry.space_group_name_H-M   'P 1'
#
loop_
_entity.id
_entity.type
_entity.pdbx_description
1 polymer ?
#
loop_
_entity_poly.entity_id
_entity_poly.type
_entity_poly.pdbx_seq_one_letter_code
_entity_poly.pdbx_strand_id
1 'polypeptide(L)'
;AMEPRGGSTQPTRRRKRGDPLTPAQAVEAVRARVAANGSERLSLKGRTLDGPAAVRAACDAILALHPPTVTLNLTGAEVCRGGADALADFLMNERCVVEELCLVDNPRLGVHMADTGVAA
;
A
#
# COMPACT_ATOMS: atom_id res chain seq x y z
N ALA A 1 17.92 -35.64 32.63
CA ALA A 1 17.89 -35.50 31.17
C ALA A 1 16.74 -34.56 30.82
N MET A 2 17.02 -33.50 30.06
CA MET A 2 16.08 -32.42 29.75
C MET A 2 15.81 -32.48 28.24
N GLU A 3 14.55 -32.72 27.86
CA GLU A 3 14.11 -32.75 26.45
C GLU A 3 13.93 -31.30 25.93
N PRO A 4 14.33 -30.98 24.69
CA PRO A 4 14.16 -29.64 24.15
C PRO A 4 12.75 -29.43 23.59
N ARG A 5 12.12 -28.31 23.98
CA ARG A 5 10.86 -27.85 23.39
C ARG A 5 11.12 -27.35 21.97
N GLY A 6 10.74 -28.15 20.98
CA GLY A 6 10.65 -27.72 19.59
C GLY A 6 9.53 -26.70 19.42
N GLY A 7 9.88 -25.41 19.39
CA GLY A 7 8.98 -24.34 19.00
C GLY A 7 8.60 -24.51 17.54
N SER A 8 7.33 -24.82 17.29
CA SER A 8 6.73 -24.80 15.96
C SER A 8 6.75 -23.36 15.43
N THR A 9 7.74 -23.03 14.61
CA THR A 9 7.71 -21.85 13.75
C THR A 9 6.54 -22.01 12.79
N GLN A 10 5.40 -21.44 13.17
CA GLN A 10 4.22 -21.39 12.33
C GLN A 10 4.61 -20.57 11.08
N PRO A 11 4.56 -21.15 9.86
CA PRO A 11 4.81 -20.37 8.66
C PRO A 11 3.70 -19.32 8.57
N THR A 12 4.09 -18.04 8.67
CA THR A 12 3.17 -16.95 8.35
C THR A 12 2.68 -17.21 6.94
N ARG A 13 1.38 -17.52 6.81
CA ARG A 13 0.74 -17.73 5.51
C ARG A 13 0.88 -16.41 4.76
N ARG A 14 1.96 -16.27 3.99
CA ARG A 14 2.15 -15.21 3.01
C ARG A 14 1.03 -15.42 2.01
N ARG A 15 -0.10 -14.74 2.22
CA ARG A 15 -1.24 -14.76 1.30
C ARG A 15 -0.64 -14.57 -0.09
N LYS A 16 -0.97 -15.47 -1.02
CA LYS A 16 -0.48 -15.43 -2.41
C LYS A 16 -0.73 -14.00 -2.91
N ARG A 17 0.32 -13.16 -2.89
CA ARG A 17 0.21 -11.79 -3.36
C ARG A 17 -0.19 -11.92 -4.82
N GLY A 18 -1.27 -11.26 -5.22
CA GLY A 18 -1.65 -11.22 -6.62
C GLY A 18 -0.48 -10.67 -7.45
N ASP A 19 -0.50 -10.93 -8.75
CA ASP A 19 0.53 -10.41 -9.64
C ASP A 19 0.70 -8.89 -9.43
N PRO A 20 1.96 -8.39 -9.42
CA PRO A 20 2.21 -6.95 -9.34
C PRO A 20 1.38 -6.17 -10.34
N LEU A 21 0.77 -5.08 -9.87
CA LEU A 21 -0.07 -4.23 -10.71
C LEU A 21 0.83 -3.32 -11.55
N THR A 22 0.73 -3.47 -12.86
CA THR A 22 1.24 -2.48 -13.82
C THR A 22 0.60 -1.11 -13.58
N PRO A 23 1.16 -0.02 -14.15
CA PRO A 23 0.55 1.31 -14.03
C PRO A 23 -0.93 1.37 -14.43
N ALA A 24 -1.31 0.74 -15.54
CA ALA A 24 -2.70 0.69 -15.96
C ALA A 24 -3.60 -0.06 -14.97
N GLN A 25 -3.12 -1.20 -14.44
CA GLN A 25 -3.87 -1.98 -13.46
C GLN A 25 -3.99 -1.26 -12.10
N ALA A 26 -3.02 -0.42 -11.74
CA ALA A 26 -3.08 0.40 -10.54
C ALA A 26 -4.21 1.46 -10.65
N VAL A 27 -4.33 2.11 -11.81
CA VAL A 27 -5.44 3.04 -12.10
C VAL A 27 -6.79 2.33 -12.03
N GLU A 28 -6.91 1.16 -12.65
CA GLU A 28 -8.15 0.38 -12.60
C GLU A 28 -8.48 -0.12 -11.19
N ALA A 29 -7.47 -0.45 -10.37
CA ALA A 29 -7.68 -0.80 -8.97
C ALA A 29 -8.22 0.39 -8.15
N VAL A 30 -7.71 1.60 -8.38
CA VAL A 30 -8.24 2.85 -7.79
C VAL A 30 -9.71 3.02 -8.18
N ARG A 31 -10.03 2.95 -9.48
CA ARG A 31 -11.40 3.11 -10.01
C ARG A 31 -12.36 2.06 -9.44
N ALA A 32 -11.95 0.80 -9.43
CA ALA A 32 -12.73 -0.30 -8.86
C ALA A 32 -12.99 -0.09 -7.36
N ARG A 33 -11.99 0.40 -6.61
CA ARG A 33 -12.16 0.68 -5.18
C ARG A 33 -13.15 1.82 -4.94
N VAL A 34 -13.04 2.89 -5.72
CA VAL A 34 -13.94 4.06 -5.67
C VAL A 34 -15.36 3.65 -6.01
N ALA A 35 -15.55 2.88 -7.09
CA ALA A 35 -16.87 2.39 -7.49
C ALA A 35 -17.54 1.56 -6.39
N ALA A 36 -16.76 0.78 -5.64
CA ALA A 36 -17.30 -0.08 -4.61
C ALA A 36 -17.51 0.62 -3.25
N ASN A 37 -16.80 1.72 -2.93
CA ASN A 37 -16.75 2.24 -1.55
C ASN A 37 -16.65 3.77 -1.43
N GLY A 38 -16.70 4.48 -2.55
CA GLY A 38 -16.41 5.91 -2.59
C GLY A 38 -14.91 6.22 -2.56
N SER A 39 -14.59 7.49 -2.78
CA SER A 39 -13.22 8.00 -2.90
C SER A 39 -12.62 8.53 -1.62
N GLU A 40 -13.43 8.87 -0.61
CA GLU A 40 -12.97 9.48 0.65
C GLU A 40 -11.93 8.61 1.38
N ARG A 41 -12.18 7.29 1.44
CA ARG A 41 -11.29 6.28 2.06
C ARG A 41 -10.84 5.24 1.05
N LEU A 42 -9.66 5.46 0.47
CA LEU A 42 -9.11 4.59 -0.56
C LEU A 42 -8.08 3.61 0.01
N SER A 43 -8.26 2.33 -0.29
CA SER A 43 -7.36 1.27 0.16
C SER A 43 -6.93 0.38 -1.00
N LEU A 44 -5.62 0.26 -1.19
CA LEU A 44 -4.96 -0.71 -2.05
C LEU A 44 -4.20 -1.74 -1.21
N LYS A 45 -4.64 -1.98 0.03
CA LYS A 45 -3.98 -2.90 0.96
C LYS A 45 -3.73 -4.28 0.32
N GLY A 46 -2.49 -4.74 0.41
CA GLY A 46 -2.05 -6.04 -0.11
C GLY A 46 -2.00 -6.14 -1.64
N ARG A 47 -2.21 -5.03 -2.36
CA ARG A 47 -2.05 -4.94 -3.81
C ARG A 47 -0.63 -4.47 -4.12
N THR A 48 0.22 -5.37 -4.58
CA THR A 48 1.59 -5.05 -4.99
C THR A 48 1.57 -4.05 -6.15
N LEU A 49 2.19 -2.89 -6.01
CA LEU A 49 2.38 -1.92 -7.09
C LEU A 49 3.72 -2.18 -7.77
N ASP A 50 3.72 -2.38 -9.09
CA ASP A 50 4.93 -2.75 -9.84
C ASP A 50 5.86 -1.55 -10.07
N GLY A 51 6.61 -1.22 -9.01
CA GLY A 51 7.63 -0.19 -9.04
C GLY A 51 7.09 1.26 -9.05
N PRO A 52 7.98 2.25 -9.27
CA PRO A 52 7.65 3.66 -9.13
C PRO A 52 6.52 4.13 -10.05
N ALA A 53 6.48 3.63 -11.29
CA ALA A 53 5.49 4.01 -12.28
C ALA A 53 4.07 3.60 -11.88
N ALA A 54 3.91 2.43 -11.25
CA ALA A 54 2.61 1.98 -10.75
C ALA A 54 2.13 2.82 -9.56
N VAL A 55 3.04 3.20 -8.66
CA VAL A 55 2.73 4.11 -7.55
C VAL A 55 2.33 5.49 -8.06
N ARG A 56 3.08 6.06 -9.01
CA ARG A 56 2.76 7.35 -9.66
C ARG A 56 1.39 7.30 -10.33
N ALA A 57 1.11 6.27 -11.12
CA ALA A 57 -0.18 6.13 -11.79
C ALA A 57 -1.36 6.02 -10.81
N ALA A 58 -1.20 5.31 -9.69
CA ALA A 58 -2.20 5.29 -8.63
C ALA A 58 -2.41 6.69 -8.02
N CYS A 59 -1.33 7.40 -7.70
CA CYS A 59 -1.39 8.74 -7.14
C CYS A 59 -2.06 9.75 -8.08
N ASP A 60 -1.70 9.73 -9.37
CA ASP A 60 -2.31 10.61 -10.39
C ASP A 60 -3.81 10.30 -10.55
N ALA A 61 -4.20 9.03 -10.49
CA ALA A 61 -5.61 8.64 -10.49
C ALA A 61 -6.35 9.13 -9.24
N ILE A 62 -5.70 9.10 -8.07
CA ILE A 62 -6.27 9.60 -6.80
C ILE A 62 -6.46 11.12 -6.84
N LEU A 63 -5.48 11.88 -7.36
CA LEU A 63 -5.59 13.34 -7.53
C LEU A 63 -6.73 13.76 -8.46
N ALA A 64 -7.17 12.87 -9.35
CA ALA A 64 -8.26 13.11 -10.27
C ALA A 64 -9.65 12.81 -9.69
N LEU A 65 -9.75 12.31 -8.44
CA LEU A 65 -11.03 11.91 -7.86
C LEU A 65 -11.86 13.10 -7.35
N HIS A 66 -13.18 12.97 -7.50
CA HIS A 66 -14.15 13.85 -6.86
C HIS A 66 -15.32 13.01 -6.28
N PRO A 67 -15.64 13.11 -4.98
CA PRO A 67 -14.93 13.89 -3.96
C PRO A 67 -13.48 13.40 -3.74
N PRO A 68 -12.59 14.22 -3.15
CA PRO A 68 -11.19 13.84 -3.01
C PRO A 68 -10.97 12.76 -1.94
N THR A 69 -9.83 12.08 -2.00
CA THR A 69 -9.41 11.08 -0.99
C THR A 69 -8.75 11.76 0.20
N VAL A 70 -9.18 11.37 1.41
CA VAL A 70 -8.72 11.92 2.70
C VAL A 70 -7.91 10.88 3.48
N THR A 71 -8.27 9.59 3.36
CA THR A 71 -7.50 8.47 3.91
C THR A 71 -6.98 7.57 2.79
N LEU A 72 -5.66 7.36 2.75
CA LEU A 72 -5.00 6.47 1.80
C LEU A 72 -4.29 5.31 2.53
N ASN A 73 -4.69 4.07 2.22
CA ASN A 73 -4.06 2.87 2.77
C ASN A 73 -3.31 2.08 1.70
N LEU A 74 -1.97 2.06 1.84
CA LEU A 74 -1.02 1.32 1.00
C LEU A 74 -0.28 0.24 1.81
N THR A 75 -0.93 -0.30 2.85
CA THR A 75 -0.36 -1.39 3.66
C THR A 75 -0.01 -2.58 2.77
N GLY A 76 1.22 -3.07 2.81
CA GLY A 76 1.59 -4.25 2.02
C GLY A 76 1.57 -4.03 0.51
N ALA A 77 1.65 -2.79 0.04
CA ALA A 77 1.63 -2.45 -1.39
C ALA A 77 3.01 -2.60 -2.07
N GLU A 78 4.04 -2.98 -1.32
CA GLU A 78 5.43 -3.17 -1.78
C GLU A 78 6.02 -1.89 -2.42
N VAL A 79 5.66 -0.72 -1.87
CA VAL A 79 6.23 0.58 -2.24
C VAL A 79 7.75 0.50 -2.08
N CYS A 80 8.47 0.79 -3.16
CA CYS A 80 9.94 0.84 -3.20
C CYS A 80 10.44 2.29 -3.07
N ARG A 81 11.76 2.49 -2.97
CA ARG A 81 12.37 3.83 -2.85
C ARG A 81 11.87 4.83 -3.89
N GLY A 82 11.90 4.48 -5.19
CA GLY A 82 11.37 5.37 -6.23
C GLY A 82 9.85 5.55 -6.18
N GLY A 83 9.12 4.59 -5.59
CA GLY A 83 7.70 4.76 -5.27
C GLY A 83 7.46 5.75 -4.12
N ALA A 84 8.37 5.84 -3.16
CA ALA A 84 8.31 6.85 -2.11
C ALA A 84 8.57 8.26 -2.65
N ASP A 85 9.48 8.41 -3.63
CA ASP A 85 9.65 9.68 -4.35
C ASP A 85 8.33 10.09 -5.04
N ALA A 86 7.67 9.15 -5.72
CA ALA A 86 6.37 9.41 -6.34
C ALA A 86 5.27 9.78 -5.32
N LEU A 87 5.28 9.17 -4.13
CA LEU A 87 4.37 9.52 -3.03
C LEU A 87 4.69 10.90 -2.45
N ALA A 88 5.97 11.26 -2.32
CA ALA A 88 6.37 12.59 -1.85
C ALA A 88 5.85 13.67 -2.81
N ASP A 89 6.05 13.49 -4.12
CA ASP A 89 5.50 14.38 -5.16
C ASP A 89 3.97 14.48 -5.09
N PHE A 90 3.29 13.36 -4.81
CA PHE A 90 1.84 13.32 -4.61
C PHE A 90 1.40 14.12 -3.38
N LEU A 91 2.05 13.92 -2.23
CA LEU A 91 1.73 14.62 -0.99
C LEU A 91 2.02 16.13 -1.06
N MET A 92 3.02 16.53 -1.84
CA MET A 92 3.37 17.94 -2.06
C MET A 92 2.51 18.61 -3.14
N ASN A 93 1.65 17.86 -3.84
CA ASN A 93 0.75 18.42 -4.84
C ASN A 93 -0.37 19.24 -4.18
N GLU A 94 -0.64 20.44 -4.69
CA GLU A 94 -1.67 21.36 -4.15
C GLU A 94 -3.09 20.79 -4.12
N ARG A 95 -3.37 19.75 -4.92
CA ARG A 95 -4.68 19.07 -4.97
C ARG A 95 -4.77 17.90 -4.00
N CYS A 96 -3.66 17.52 -3.37
CA CYS A 96 -3.65 16.45 -2.39
C CYS A 96 -4.23 16.96 -1.07
N VAL A 97 -5.26 16.26 -0.59
CA VAL A 97 -5.91 16.54 0.69
C VAL A 97 -5.91 15.29 1.59
N VAL A 98 -4.99 14.37 1.34
CA VAL A 98 -4.82 13.18 2.19
C VAL A 98 -4.30 13.61 3.55
N GLU A 99 -5.07 13.33 4.60
CA GLU A 99 -4.74 13.61 5.99
C GLU A 99 -4.15 12.37 6.69
N GLU A 100 -4.52 11.18 6.22
CA GLU A 100 -4.07 9.91 6.79
C GLU A 100 -3.44 9.00 5.72
N LEU A 101 -2.16 8.65 5.88
CA LEU A 101 -1.44 7.74 5.00
C LEU A 101 -0.90 6.52 5.78
N CYS A 102 -1.31 5.32 5.38
CA CYS A 102 -0.85 4.07 5.99
C CYS A 102 0.13 3.32 5.07
N LEU A 103 1.39 3.20 5.50
CA LEU A 103 2.48 2.54 4.77
C LEU A 103 3.02 1.27 5.46
N VAL A 104 2.26 0.68 6.39
CA VAL A 104 2.67 -0.53 7.12
C VAL A 104 3.04 -1.67 6.15
N ASP A 105 4.04 -2.48 6.51
CA ASP A 105 4.49 -3.63 5.70
C ASP A 105 4.91 -3.26 4.26
N ASN A 106 5.70 -2.20 4.10
CA ASN A 106 6.39 -1.87 2.86
C ASN A 106 7.91 -2.10 3.02
N PRO A 107 8.38 -3.36 3.05
CA PRO A 107 9.78 -3.69 3.33
C PRO A 107 10.76 -3.15 2.29
N ARG A 108 10.33 -2.94 1.04
CA ARG A 108 11.15 -2.29 -0.02
C ARG A 108 11.38 -0.79 0.22
N LEU A 109 10.64 -0.20 1.16
CA LEU A 109 10.84 1.14 1.69
C LEU A 109 11.54 1.13 3.06
N GLY A 110 11.81 -0.06 3.63
CA GLY A 110 12.34 -0.21 4.99
C GLY A 110 11.29 -0.06 6.08
N VAL A 111 9.99 -0.15 5.76
CA VAL A 111 8.89 -0.12 6.73
C VAL A 111 8.40 -1.54 6.97
N HIS A 112 8.77 -2.18 8.08
CA HIS A 112 8.35 -3.54 8.39
C HIS A 112 7.18 -3.56 9.37
N MET A 113 6.31 -4.58 9.26
CA MET A 113 5.20 -4.74 10.21
C MET A 113 5.70 -4.84 11.67
N ALA A 114 6.82 -5.53 11.88
CA ALA A 114 7.47 -5.67 13.19
C ALA A 114 7.83 -4.33 13.85
N ASP A 115 8.10 -3.30 13.05
CA ASP A 115 8.52 -1.98 13.54
C ASP A 115 7.33 -1.13 14.02
N THR A 116 6.10 -1.56 13.75
CA THR A 116 4.90 -0.75 14.02
C THR A 116 4.28 -1.02 15.38
N GLY A 117 4.80 -1.98 16.16
CA GLY A 117 4.29 -2.32 17.49
C GLY A 117 2.86 -2.90 17.52
N VAL A 118 2.24 -3.09 16.35
CA VAL A 118 0.91 -3.69 16.21
C VAL A 118 1.09 -5.21 16.14
N ALA A 119 0.79 -5.90 17.25
CA ALA A 119 0.74 -7.35 17.29
C ALA A 119 -0.25 -7.88 16.23
N ALA A 120 0.20 -8.90 15.49
CA ALA A 120 -0.53 -9.55 14.39
C ALA A 120 -1.81 -10.26 14.84
#